data_AF-A0A1M5S0W4-F1
#
_entry.id   AF-A0A1M5S0W4-F1
#
_cell.length_a   1.000
_cell.length_b   1.000
_cell.length_c   1.000
_cell.angle_alpha   90.00
_cell.angle_beta   90.00
_cell.angle_gamma   90.00
#
_symmetry.space_group_name_H-M   'P 1'
#
loop_
_entity.id
_entity.type
_entity.pdbx_description
1 polymer ?
#
loop_
_entity_poly.entity_id
_entity_poly.type
_entity_poly.pdbx_seq_one_letter_code
_entity_poly.pdbx_strand_id
1 'polypeptide(L)'
;MAISPQLPEHSRVLATESKLPFHVLSDQGNVVAESFGVVITLPQRLARVYAKVFNIDIPAYNGDNSWTLPMPSRFIVDQQRIIRAVDVNLDHTVRPEPASAISLINKLGKE
;
A
#
# COMPACT_ATOMS: atom_id res chain seq x y z
N MET A 1 4.30 -9.49 0.94
CA MET A 1 3.15 -9.00 1.73
C MET A 1 2.70 -7.67 1.15
N ALA A 2 1.44 -7.31 1.34
CA ALA A 2 0.87 -6.01 1.04
C ALA A 2 0.25 -5.42 2.31
N ILE A 3 0.25 -4.09 2.44
CA ILE A 3 -0.29 -3.37 3.58
C ILE A 3 -1.07 -2.16 3.10
N SER A 4 -2.24 -1.89 3.69
CA SER A 4 -3.09 -0.74 3.37
C SER A 4 -4.00 -0.40 4.55
N PRO A 5 -4.61 0.80 4.60
CA PRO A 5 -5.56 1.17 5.66
C PRO A 5 -6.90 0.42 5.59
N GLN A 6 -7.08 -0.45 4.61
CA GLN A 6 -8.33 -1.15 4.38
C GLN A 6 -8.64 -2.10 5.53
N LEU A 7 -9.89 -2.10 6.00
CA LEU A 7 -10.34 -2.91 7.12
C LEU A 7 -10.09 -4.41 6.90
N PRO A 8 -9.79 -5.19 7.95
CA PRO A 8 -9.42 -6.60 7.83
C PRO A 8 -10.44 -7.46 7.07
N GLU A 9 -11.74 -7.21 7.23
CA GLU A 9 -12.82 -7.91 6.56
C GLU A 9 -12.77 -7.72 5.04
N HIS A 10 -12.56 -6.49 4.57
CA HIS A 10 -12.43 -6.18 3.15
C HIS A 10 -11.12 -6.71 2.58
N SER A 11 -10.02 -6.59 3.33
CA SER A 11 -8.71 -7.12 2.95
C SER A 11 -8.71 -8.65 2.80
N ARG A 12 -9.43 -9.36 3.66
CA ARG A 12 -9.59 -10.81 3.59
C ARG A 12 -10.38 -11.24 2.35
N VAL A 13 -11.48 -10.55 2.05
CA VAL A 13 -12.29 -10.82 0.84
C VAL A 13 -11.43 -10.59 -0.41
N LEU A 14 -10.78 -9.44 -0.50
CA LEU A 14 -9.88 -9.10 -1.61
C LEU A 14 -8.80 -10.16 -1.84
N ALA A 15 -8.11 -10.57 -0.76
CA ALA A 15 -7.04 -11.56 -0.83
C ALA A 15 -7.54 -12.93 -1.33
N THR A 16 -8.73 -13.33 -0.89
CA THR A 16 -9.36 -14.61 -1.23
C THR A 16 -9.82 -14.62 -2.68
N GLU A 17 -10.57 -13.60 -3.11
CA GLU A 17 -11.11 -13.50 -4.47
C GLU A 17 -9.99 -13.33 -5.51
N SER A 18 -8.95 -12.56 -5.18
CA SER A 18 -7.80 -12.34 -6.06
C SER A 18 -6.74 -13.45 -5.98
N LYS A 19 -6.95 -14.48 -5.14
CA LYS A 19 -6.03 -15.60 -4.93
C LYS A 19 -4.58 -15.16 -4.67
N LEU A 20 -4.41 -14.12 -3.85
CA LEU A 20 -3.08 -13.55 -3.61
C LEU A 20 -2.22 -14.53 -2.82
N PRO A 21 -1.02 -14.91 -3.30
CA PRO A 21 -0.18 -15.93 -2.66
C PRO A 21 0.65 -15.35 -1.49
N PHE A 22 0.24 -14.22 -0.92
CA PHE A 22 0.98 -13.51 0.12
C PHE A 22 0.03 -12.84 1.12
N HIS A 23 0.56 -12.55 2.30
CA HIS A 23 -0.20 -11.85 3.35
C HIS A 23 -0.61 -10.44 2.91
N VAL A 24 -1.89 -10.12 3.14
CA VAL A 24 -2.47 -8.78 3.04
C VAL A 24 -2.78 -8.31 4.46
N LEU A 25 -2.16 -7.22 4.87
CA LEU A 25 -2.21 -6.67 6.22
C LEU A 25 -3.06 -5.38 6.23
N SER A 26 -3.76 -5.14 7.34
CA SER A 26 -4.51 -3.91 7.57
C SER A 26 -3.70 -2.98 8.49
N ASP A 27 -3.52 -1.73 8.04
CA ASP A 27 -2.86 -0.62 8.74
C ASP A 27 -3.88 0.47 9.03
N GLN A 28 -4.88 0.15 9.86
CA GLN A 28 -5.99 1.05 10.15
C GLN A 28 -5.48 2.40 10.65
N GLY A 29 -5.92 3.49 10.03
CA GLY A 29 -5.45 4.84 10.33
C GLY A 29 -4.07 5.18 9.77
N ASN A 30 -3.49 4.34 8.90
CA ASN A 30 -2.19 4.56 8.25
C ASN A 30 -1.00 4.68 9.23
N VAL A 31 -1.04 4.04 10.40
CA VAL A 31 -0.01 4.20 11.45
C VAL A 31 1.37 3.77 10.96
N VAL A 32 1.46 2.61 10.31
CA VAL A 32 2.72 2.13 9.73
C VAL A 32 3.10 3.03 8.57
N ALA A 33 2.21 3.29 7.62
CA ALA A 33 2.51 4.15 6.47
C ALA A 33 3.01 5.56 6.88
N GLU A 34 2.46 6.13 7.96
CA GLU A 34 2.88 7.43 8.48
C GLU A 34 4.28 7.38 9.08
N SER A 35 4.64 6.29 9.78
CA SER A 35 6.01 6.09 10.28
C SER A 35 7.06 5.97 9.16
N PHE A 36 6.65 5.58 7.95
CA PHE A 36 7.48 5.56 6.75
C PHE A 36 7.46 6.88 5.97
N GLY A 37 6.68 7.87 6.42
CA GLY A 37 6.57 9.18 5.76
C GLY A 37 5.85 9.13 4.40
N VAL A 38 5.02 8.12 4.17
CA VAL A 38 4.37 7.90 2.86
C VAL A 38 2.88 8.22 2.83
N VAL A 39 2.34 8.91 3.82
CA VAL A 39 0.90 9.25 3.88
C VAL A 39 0.64 10.61 3.25
N ILE A 40 -0.42 10.69 2.46
CA ILE A 40 -0.93 11.94 1.91
C ILE A 40 -2.40 12.12 2.26
N THR A 41 -2.84 13.37 2.39
CA THR A 41 -4.26 13.72 2.46
C THR A 41 -4.78 13.97 1.06
N LEU A 42 -5.88 13.32 0.68
CA LEU A 42 -6.48 13.53 -0.64
C LEU A 42 -7.09 14.94 -0.70
N PRO A 43 -6.77 15.74 -1.75
CA PRO A 43 -7.48 16.98 -1.99
C PRO A 43 -8.98 16.70 -2.13
N GLN A 44 -9.83 17.56 -1.55
CA GLN A 44 -11.29 17.36 -1.56
C GLN A 44 -11.89 17.12 -2.96
N ARG A 45 -11.30 17.74 -4.00
CA ARG A 45 -11.71 17.51 -5.40
C ARG A 45 -11.54 16.05 -5.79
N LEU A 46 -10.42 15.43 -5.43
CA LEU A 46 -10.13 14.04 -5.74
C LEU A 46 -10.98 13.09 -4.89
N ALA A 47 -11.16 13.39 -3.60
CA ALA A 47 -12.08 12.64 -2.73
C ALA A 47 -13.51 12.55 -3.34
N ARG A 48 -14.02 13.67 -3.89
CA ARG A 48 -15.30 13.67 -4.62
C ARG A 48 -15.30 12.80 -5.86
N VAL A 49 -14.20 12.77 -6.63
CA VAL A 49 -14.08 11.89 -7.81
C VAL A 49 -14.15 10.42 -7.41
N TYR A 50 -13.41 10.01 -6.38
CA TYR A 50 -13.46 8.64 -5.86
C TYR A 50 -14.88 8.24 -5.43
N ALA A 51 -15.52 9.10 -4.62
CA ALA A 51 -16.85 8.81 -4.09
C ALA A 51 -17.96 8.85 -5.16
N LYS A 52 -17.91 9.78 -6.12
CA LYS A 52 -19.03 10.06 -7.04
C LYS A 52 -18.85 9.52 -8.45
N VAL A 53 -17.62 9.39 -8.93
CA VAL A 53 -17.32 8.92 -10.29
C VAL A 53 -16.92 7.45 -10.26
N PHE A 54 -15.99 7.09 -9.38
CA PHE A 54 -15.56 5.69 -9.24
C PHE A 54 -16.44 4.87 -8.30
N ASN A 55 -17.34 5.53 -7.55
CA ASN A 55 -18.24 4.91 -6.59
C ASN A 55 -17.48 4.08 -5.52
N ILE A 56 -16.32 4.59 -5.11
CA ILE A 56 -15.44 4.01 -4.08
C ILE A 56 -15.63 4.81 -2.80
N ASP A 57 -16.22 4.18 -1.78
CA ASP A 57 -16.39 4.76 -0.45
C ASP A 57 -15.14 4.49 0.40
N ILE A 58 -14.11 5.33 0.22
CA ILE A 58 -12.84 5.19 0.95
C ILE A 58 -13.06 5.15 2.47
N PRO A 59 -13.85 6.05 3.08
CA PRO A 59 -14.09 5.98 4.52
C PRO A 59 -14.73 4.68 4.98
N ALA A 60 -15.70 4.14 4.23
CA ALA A 60 -16.31 2.85 4.59
C ALA A 60 -15.31 1.70 4.51
N TYR A 61 -14.47 1.67 3.47
CA TYR A 61 -13.49 0.59 3.28
C TYR A 61 -12.32 0.63 4.27
N ASN A 62 -11.93 1.82 4.74
CA ASN A 62 -10.80 2.02 5.64
C ASN A 62 -11.23 2.24 7.10
N GLY A 63 -12.52 2.46 7.36
CA GLY A 63 -13.05 2.77 8.69
C GLY A 63 -12.57 4.11 9.25
N ASP A 64 -12.23 5.07 8.38
CA ASP A 64 -11.65 6.36 8.76
C ASP A 64 -12.08 7.50 7.81
N ASN A 65 -12.46 8.64 8.38
CA ASN A 65 -12.92 9.83 7.68
C ASN A 65 -11.81 10.86 7.40
N SER A 66 -10.54 10.55 7.73
CA SER A 66 -9.41 11.46 7.51
C SER A 66 -9.12 11.76 6.03
N TRP A 67 -9.61 10.91 5.12
CA TRP A 67 -9.27 10.95 3.69
C TRP A 67 -7.75 10.91 3.44
N THR A 68 -7.02 10.20 4.30
CA THR A 68 -5.61 9.91 4.11
C THR A 68 -5.41 8.58 3.40
N LEU A 69 -4.45 8.52 2.48
CA LEU A 69 -4.02 7.29 1.81
C LEU A 69 -2.51 7.18 1.81
N PRO A 70 -1.96 5.95 1.85
CA PRO A 70 -0.54 5.75 1.61
C PRO A 70 -0.25 5.96 0.12
N MET A 71 0.85 6.64 -0.18
CA MET A 71 1.43 6.67 -1.51
C MET A 71 1.80 5.24 -1.92
N PRO A 72 1.55 4.84 -3.17
CA PRO A 72 2.06 3.61 -3.74
C PRO A 72 3.57 3.50 -3.49
N SER A 73 3.94 2.43 -2.79
CA SER A 73 5.30 2.26 -2.29
C SER A 73 5.70 0.79 -2.28
N ARG A 74 7.00 0.56 -2.47
CA ARG A 74 7.65 -0.74 -2.40
C ARG A 74 8.87 -0.62 -1.50
N PHE A 75 8.94 -1.47 -0.48
CA PHE A 75 10.07 -1.58 0.43
C PHE A 75 10.67 -2.98 0.31
N ILE A 76 11.99 -3.05 0.17
CA ILE A 76 12.75 -4.31 0.29
C ILE A 76 13.48 -4.27 1.61
N VAL A 77 13.10 -5.17 2.51
CA VAL A 77 13.61 -5.28 3.88
C VAL A 77 14.33 -6.61 4.02
N ASP A 78 15.54 -6.60 4.57
CA ASP A 78 16.31 -7.82 4.82
C ASP A 78 15.93 -8.53 6.14
N GLN A 79 16.62 -9.63 6.43
CA GLN A 79 16.39 -10.40 7.66
C GLN A 79 16.84 -9.67 8.94
N GLN A 80 17.74 -8.70 8.82
CA GLN A 80 18.19 -7.81 9.91
C GLN A 80 17.24 -6.63 10.11
N ARG A 81 16.10 -6.60 9.38
CA ARG A 81 15.06 -5.54 9.42
C ARG A 81 15.56 -4.20 8.90
N ILE A 82 16.57 -4.21 8.03
CA ILE A 82 17.11 -3.03 7.38
C ILE A 82 16.43 -2.87 6.02
N ILE A 83 15.97 -1.65 5.74
CA ILE A 83 15.45 -1.27 4.42
C ILE A 83 16.63 -1.15 3.46
N ARG A 84 16.66 -1.98 2.42
CA ARG A 84 17.72 -2.04 1.40
C ARG A 84 17.36 -1.28 0.13
N ALA A 85 16.07 -1.14 -0.17
CA ALA A 85 15.58 -0.28 -1.22
C ALA A 85 14.16 0.20 -0.96
N VAL A 86 13.86 1.37 -1.53
CA VAL A 86 12.57 2.05 -1.44
C VAL A 86 12.22 2.59 -2.81
N ASP A 87 10.99 2.34 -3.25
CA ASP A 87 10.36 3.04 -4.37
C ASP A 87 9.06 3.66 -3.85
N VAL A 88 8.87 4.95 -4.05
CA VAL A 88 7.63 5.67 -3.71
C VAL A 88 7.27 6.56 -4.88
N ASN A 89 6.02 6.50 -5.33
CA ASN A 89 5.53 7.41 -6.35
C ASN A 89 4.11 7.89 -6.04
N LEU A 90 3.93 9.21 -6.09
CA LEU A 90 2.61 9.85 -5.98
C LEU A 90 1.68 9.47 -7.14
N ASP A 91 2.25 9.27 -8.33
CA ASP A 91 1.53 8.77 -9.48
C ASP A 91 1.42 7.23 -9.39
N HIS A 92 0.22 6.77 -9.00
CA HIS A 92 -0.12 5.34 -8.89
C HIS A 92 -0.08 4.56 -10.21
N THR A 93 0.05 5.25 -11.35
CA THR A 93 0.24 4.61 -12.66
C THR A 93 1.71 4.28 -12.93
N VAL A 94 2.65 4.91 -12.22
CA VAL A 94 4.08 4.61 -12.31
C VAL A 94 4.42 3.44 -11.39
N ARG A 95 4.75 2.30 -11.99
CA ARG A 95 5.06 1.06 -11.26
C ARG A 95 6.47 0.58 -11.58
N PRO A 96 7.30 0.26 -10.58
CA PRO A 96 8.59 -0.38 -10.81
C PRO A 96 8.41 -1.75 -11.46
N GLU A 97 9.30 -2.10 -12.38
CA GLU A 97 9.32 -3.42 -13.01
C GLU A 97 9.50 -4.53 -11.96
N PRO A 98 8.64 -5.58 -11.91
CA PRO A 98 8.76 -6.65 -10.91
C PRO A 98 10.13 -7.35 -10.90
N ALA A 99 10.74 -7.52 -12.08
CA ALA A 99 12.05 -8.14 -12.23
C ALA A 99 13.17 -7.37 -11.50
N SER A 100 13.03 -6.05 -11.35
CA SER A 100 14.00 -5.22 -10.62
C SER A 100 14.04 -5.59 -9.13
N ALA A 101 12.87 -5.80 -8.51
CA ALA A 101 12.78 -6.23 -7.11
C ALA A 101 13.38 -7.63 -6.91
N ILE A 102 13.02 -8.58 -7.78
CA ILE A 102 13.52 -9.96 -7.69
C ILE A 102 15.05 -9.97 -7.81
N SER A 103 15.60 -9.19 -8.74
CA SER A 103 17.05 -9.08 -8.92
C SER A 103 17.76 -8.55 -7.67
N LEU A 104 17.18 -7.55 -6.99
CA LEU A 104 17.75 -7.00 -5.77
C LEU A 104 17.65 -7.98 -4.59
N ILE A 105 16.50 -8.63 -4.42
CA ILE A 105 16.29 -9.66 -3.38
C ILE A 105 17.30 -10.80 -3.55
N ASN A 106 17.52 -11.27 -4.78
CA ASN A 106 18.49 -12.33 -5.08
C ASN A 106 19.95 -11.92 -4.81
N LYS A 107 20.28 -10.62 -4.83
CA LYS A 107 21.62 -10.14 -4.45
C LYS A 107 21.80 -10.17 -2.93
N LEU A 108 20.77 -9.75 -2.19
CA LEU A 108 20.79 -9.73 -0.72
C LEU A 108 20.85 -11.13 -0.11
N GLY A 109 20.23 -12.14 -0.74
CA GLY A 109 20.26 -13.53 -0.26
C GLY A 109 21.55 -14.31 -0.56
N LYS A 110 22.56 -13.68 -1.16
CA LYS A 110 23.87 -14.28 -1.46
C LYS A 110 24.98 -13.84 -0.50
N GLU A 111 24.66 -12.97 0.45
CA GLU A 111 25.53 -12.52 1.55
C GLU A 111 25.18 -13.26 2.84
#